data_AF-A0A9R0P5L0-F1
#
_entry.id   AF-A0A9R0P5L0-F1
#
_cell.length_a   1.000
_cell.length_b   1.000
_cell.length_c   1.000
_cell.angle_alpha   90.00
_cell.angle_beta   90.00
_cell.angle_gamma   90.00
#
_symmetry.space_group_name_H-M   'P 1'
#
loop_
_entity.id
_entity.type
_entity.pdbx_description
1 polymer ?
#
loop_
_entity_poly.entity_id
_entity_poly.type
_entity_poly.pdbx_seq_one_letter_code
_entity_poly.pdbx_strand_id
1 'polypeptide(L)' 'MDGQAVPTVDDDGPGIPEADRERVFDRFVRLDDARDRDDGGSGLGLAIVADIARAHGGTAAVEGGSRFVVRLPELKTS' A
#
# COMPACT_ATOMS: atom_id res chain seq x y z
N MET A 1 -18.04 -7.48 -18.55
CA MET A 1 -17.61 -6.80 -17.32
C MET A 1 -16.12 -6.56 -17.48
N ASP A 2 -15.65 -5.33 -17.33
CA ASP A 2 -14.20 -5.10 -17.26
C ASP A 2 -13.73 -5.66 -15.91
N GLY A 3 -12.80 -6.62 -15.92
CA GLY A 3 -12.31 -7.24 -14.70
C GLY A 3 -11.29 -6.37 -13.97
N GLN A 4 -10.96 -6.75 -12.74
CA GLN A 4 -10.02 -6.03 -11.88
C GLN A 4 -9.03 -7.03 -11.28
N ALA A 5 -7.73 -6.74 -11.42
CA ALA A 5 -6.70 -7.44 -10.69
C ALA A 5 -6.56 -6.82 -9.29
N VAL A 6 -6.58 -7.65 -8.24
CA VAL A 6 -6.49 -7.20 -6.84
C VAL A 6 -5.37 -7.93 -6.09
N PRO A 7 -4.09 -7.65 -6.41
CA PRO A 7 -2.99 -8.18 -5.62
C PRO A 7 -3.06 -7.69 -4.16
N THR A 8 -2.87 -8.63 -3.23
CA THR A 8 -2.87 -8.38 -1.79
C THR A 8 -1.59 -8.90 -1.14
N VAL A 9 -1.07 -8.17 -0.16
CA VAL A 9 0.05 -8.59 0.68
C VAL A 9 -0.40 -8.52 2.13
N ASP A 10 -0.33 -9.65 2.83
CA ASP A 10 -0.58 -9.72 4.27
C ASP A 10 0.75 -9.58 5.03
N ASP A 11 0.74 -8.76 6.08
CA ASP A 11 1.82 -8.56 7.04
C ASP A 11 1.38 -9.11 8.41
N ASP A 12 2.31 -9.75 9.13
CA ASP A 12 2.08 -10.32 10.47
C ASP A 12 2.50 -9.33 11.59
N GLY A 13 2.76 -8.07 11.27
CA GLY A 13 3.13 -7.03 12.21
C GLY A 13 1.95 -6.48 13.03
N PRO A 14 2.20 -5.50 13.91
CA PRO A 14 1.17 -4.90 14.77
C PRO A 14 0.03 -4.19 14.01
N GLY A 15 0.18 -4.02 12.69
CA GLY A 15 -0.76 -3.34 11.82
C GLY A 15 -0.67 -1.81 11.93
N ILE A 16 -1.39 -1.14 11.03
CA ILE A 16 -1.41 0.30 10.88
C ILE A 16 -2.70 0.84 11.52
N PRO A 17 -2.60 1.78 12.49
CA PRO A 17 -3.75 2.46 13.06
C PRO A 17 -4.63 3.09 11.98
N GLU A 18 -5.95 3.06 12.16
CA GLU A 18 -6.91 3.56 11.16
C GLU A 18 -6.61 5.01 10.72
N ALA A 19 -6.26 5.87 11.67
CA ALA A 19 -5.91 7.27 11.43
C ALA A 19 -4.67 7.47 10.53
N ASP A 20 -3.83 6.43 10.40
CA ASP A 20 -2.58 6.50 9.66
C ASP A 20 -2.64 5.76 8.31
N ARG A 21 -3.70 5.01 8.02
CA ARG A 21 -3.82 4.16 6.82
C ARG A 21 -3.78 4.93 5.51
N GLU A 22 -4.23 6.19 5.50
CA GLU A 22 -4.16 7.04 4.31
C GLU A 22 -2.77 7.67 4.17
N ARG A 23 -2.27 8.30 5.24
CA ARG A 23 -0.98 9.01 5.22
C ARG A 23 0.24 8.10 5.06
N VAL A 24 0.13 6.80 5.34
CA VAL A 24 1.25 5.86 5.13
C VAL A 24 1.67 5.77 3.65
N PHE A 25 0.81 6.20 2.73
CA PHE A 25 1.10 6.34 1.31
C PHE A 25 1.71 7.71 0.94
N ASP A 26 1.91 8.61 1.89
CA ASP A 26 2.61 9.87 1.67
C ASP A 26 4.12 9.68 1.75
N ARG A 27 4.86 10.52 1.03
CA ARG A 27 6.32 10.46 1.01
C ARG A 27 6.89 10.81 2.38
N PHE A 28 7.90 10.05 2.79
CA PHE A 28 8.64 10.23 4.04
C PHE A 28 7.81 9.97 5.31
N VAL A 29 6.56 9.50 5.19
CA VAL A 29 5.80 9.07 6.35
C VAL A 29 6.39 7.78 6.89
N ARG A 30 6.61 7.78 8.21
CA ARG A 30 7.06 6.64 9.00
C ARG A 30 6.09 6.49 10.14
N LEU A 31 5.63 5.27 10.39
CA LEU A 31 4.84 4.96 11.56
C LEU A 31 5.79 4.75 12.73
N ASP A 32 5.50 5.39 13.86
CA ASP A 32 6.38 5.40 15.03
C ASP A 32 6.60 3.99 15.62
N ASP A 33 5.69 3.05 15.35
CA ASP A 33 5.74 1.64 15.79
C ASP A 33 6.69 0.75 14.97
N ALA A 34 7.25 1.25 13.86
CA ALA A 34 8.23 0.51 13.05
C ALA A 34 9.67 0.58 13.62
N ARG A 35 9.83 1.08 14.86
CA ARG A 35 11.13 1.33 15.51
C ARG A 35 11.95 0.08 15.84
N ASP A 36 11.36 -1.11 15.79
CA ASP A 36 12.04 -2.36 16.17
C ASP A 36 12.70 -3.13 15.02
N ARG A 37 12.69 -2.62 13.78
CA ARG A 37 13.51 -3.16 12.68
C ARG A 37 14.49 -2.09 12.20
N ASP A 38 15.73 -2.24 12.68
CA ASP A 38 16.89 -1.35 12.59
C ASP A 38 17.44 -1.09 11.16
N ASP A 39 16.60 -1.16 10.12
CA ASP A 39 16.93 -0.87 8.72
C ASP A 39 15.78 -0.08 8.04
N GLY A 40 15.21 0.87 8.79
CA GLY A 40 14.04 1.65 8.41
C GLY A 40 14.24 2.44 7.11
N GLY A 41 13.64 1.93 6.03
CA GLY A 41 13.65 2.55 4.71
C GLY A 41 13.21 4.02 4.72
N SER A 42 13.49 4.74 3.63
CA SER A 42 13.24 6.18 3.49
C SER A 42 11.77 6.65 3.65
N GLY A 43 10.81 5.75 3.88
CA GLY A 43 9.37 6.08 3.84
C GLY A 43 8.88 6.37 2.42
N LEU A 44 9.57 5.83 1.41
CA LEU A 44 9.22 6.03 0.01
C LEU A 44 8.50 4.84 -0.62
N GLY A 45 8.62 3.63 -0.05
CA GLY A 45 8.11 2.40 -0.67
C GLY A 45 6.61 2.46 -0.97
N LEU A 46 5.78 2.74 0.04
CA LEU A 46 4.33 2.80 -0.13
C LEU A 46 3.88 4.01 -0.96
N ALA A 47 4.58 5.14 -0.86
CA ALA A 47 4.32 6.28 -1.73
C ALA A 47 4.57 5.96 -3.21
N ILE A 48 5.65 5.24 -3.52
CA ILE A 48 5.94 4.76 -4.88
C ILE A 48 4.86 3.78 -5.34
N VAL A 49 4.43 2.84 -4.49
CA VAL A 49 3.33 1.91 -4.82
C VAL A 49 2.05 2.66 -5.16
N ALA A 50 1.66 3.66 -4.36
CA ALA A 50 0.47 4.45 -4.61
C ALA A 50 0.56 5.25 -5.91
N ASP A 51 1.72 5.86 -6.18
CA ASP A 51 1.97 6.60 -7.42
C ASP A 51 1.90 5.68 -8.65
N ILE A 52 2.50 4.48 -8.59
CA ILE A 52 2.44 3.48 -9.65
C ILE A 52 1.02 2.99 -9.85
N ALA A 53 0.29 2.64 -8.79
CA ALA A 53 -1.10 2.18 -8.89
C ALA A 53 -1.97 3.24 -9.57
N ARG A 54 -1.86 4.51 -9.14
CA ARG A 54 -2.59 5.64 -9.75
C ARG A 54 -2.22 5.83 -11.23
N ALA A 55 -0.94 5.73 -11.59
CA ALA A 55 -0.49 5.83 -12.98
C ALA A 55 -1.11 4.75 -13.89
N HIS A 56 -1.49 3.60 -13.32
CA HIS A 56 -2.19 2.51 -14.01
C HIS A 56 -3.73 2.59 -13.90
N GLY A 57 -4.28 3.70 -13.40
CA GLY A 57 -5.73 3.85 -13.20
C GLY A 57 -6.29 3.05 -12.01
N GLY A 58 -5.41 2.67 -11.09
CA GLY A 58 -5.72 1.88 -9.91
C GLY A 58 -5.59 2.64 -8.59
N THR A 59 -5.66 1.89 -7.49
CA THR A 59 -5.55 2.41 -6.12
C THR A 59 -4.72 1.47 -5.24
N ALA A 60 -4.17 2.00 -4.14
CA ALA A 60 -3.52 1.25 -3.09
C ALA A 60 -4.16 1.62 -1.74
N ALA A 61 -4.38 0.63 -0.87
CA ALA A 61 -5.05 0.81 0.43
C ALA A 61 -4.54 -0.18 1.47
N VAL A 62 -4.85 0.08 2.74
CA VAL A 62 -4.63 -0.84 3.86
C VAL A 62 -5.98 -1.32 4.37
N GLU A 63 -6.21 -2.63 4.36
CA GLU A 63 -7.39 -3.30 4.91
C GLU A 63 -6.99 -4.07 6.18
N GLY A 64 -7.84 -4.06 7.21
CA GLY A 64 -7.57 -4.79 8.47
C GLY A 64 -6.33 -4.32 9.25
N GLY A 65 -5.64 -3.26 8.82
CA GLY A 65 -4.42 -2.74 9.44
C GLY A 65 -3.14 -3.41 8.92
N SER A 66 -3.18 -4.65 8.45
CA SER A 66 -1.98 -5.38 8.03
C SER A 66 -2.05 -5.99 6.63
N ARG A 67 -3.14 -5.76 5.90
CA ARG A 67 -3.27 -6.17 4.49
C ARG A 67 -3.13 -4.98 3.57
N PHE A 68 -2.11 -4.98 2.73
CA PHE A 68 -1.96 -4.00 1.65
C PHE A 68 -2.68 -4.51 0.41
N VAL A 69 -3.56 -3.69 -0.16
CA VAL A 69 -4.40 -4.04 -1.30
C VAL A 69 -4.14 -3.06 -2.43
N VAL A 70 -3.80 -3.58 -3.61
CA VAL A 70 -3.67 -2.79 -4.83
C VAL A 70 -4.76 -3.23 -5.80
N ARG A 71 -5.51 -2.28 -6.34
CA ARG A 71 -6.62 -2.52 -7.27
C ARG A 71 -6.26 -1.93 -8.63
N LEU A 72 -6.21 -2.76 -9.66
CA LEU A 72 -5.80 -2.37 -11.01
C LEU A 72 -6.84 -2.81 -12.05
N PRO A 73 -7.15 -1.99 -13.07
CA PRO A 73 -7.92 -2.45 -14.22
C PRO A 73 -7.22 -3.65 -14.89
N GLU A 74 -7.98 -4.68 -15.28
CA GLU A 74 -7.41 -5.76 -16.08
C GLU A 74 -6.98 -5.24 -17.45
N LEU A 75 -5.75 -5.57 -17.84
CA LEU A 75 -5.30 -5.40 -19.21
C LEU A 75 -6.08 -6.38 -20.09
N LYS A 76 -6.84 -5.85 -21.05
CA LYS A 76 -7.43 -6.67 -22.11
C LYS A 76 -6.30 -7.20 -22.98
N THR A 77 -5.92 -8.46 -22.80
CA THR A 77 -5.09 -9.16 -23.77
C THR A 77 -5.96 -9.51 -24.96
N SER A 78 -5.68 -8.88 -26.11
CA SER A 78 -6.31 -9.20 -27.40
C SER A 78 -5.72 -10.45 -28.03
#